data_AF-A0A8T4YM92-F1
#
_entry.id   AF-A0A8T4YM92-F1
#
_cell.length_a   1.000
_cell.length_b   1.000
_cell.length_c   1.000
_cell.angle_alpha   90.00
_cell.angle_beta   90.00
_cell.angle_gamma   90.00
#
_symmetry.space_group_name_H-M   'P 1'
#
loop_
_entity.id
_entity.type
_entity.pdbx_description
1 polymer ?
#
loop_
_entity_poly.entity_id
_entity_poly.type
_entity_poly.pdbx_seq_one_letter_code
_entity_poly.pdbx_strand_id
1 'polypeptide(L)'
;ERLAVARLLVETGLSIRDGRIYCNQIEIPTVRIAQAAGVDRRTVTKTIQTVSSNPELSKIFAHMRSAGLSLREIAKHLGFGVVEITPDDPHSVGILAKASTLISEEKISIRQAIVDDPELSPEP
;
A
#
# COMPACT_ATOMS: atom_id res chain seq x y z
N GLU A 1 -15.62 -9.21 5.85
CA GLU A 1 -16.06 -8.00 5.11
C GLU A 1 -15.41 -6.70 5.57
N ARG A 2 -15.61 -6.21 6.81
CA ARG A 2 -14.98 -4.93 7.27
C ARG A 2 -13.45 -4.91 7.16
N LEU A 3 -12.81 -6.05 7.42
CA LEU A 3 -11.37 -6.24 7.27
C LEU A 3 -10.91 -6.02 5.82
N ALA A 4 -11.72 -6.39 4.82
CA ALA A 4 -11.38 -6.18 3.41
C ALA A 4 -11.31 -4.69 3.06
N VAL A 5 -12.23 -3.88 3.61
CA VAL A 5 -12.18 -2.42 3.45
C VAL A 5 -10.93 -1.86 4.11
N ALA A 6 -10.64 -2.24 5.36
CA ALA A 6 -9.47 -1.75 6.07
C ALA A 6 -8.15 -2.14 5.36
N ARG A 7 -8.04 -3.40 4.93
CA ARG A 7 -6.91 -3.91 4.14
C ARG A 7 -6.72 -3.11 2.85
N LEU A 8 -7.79 -2.89 2.08
CA LEU A 8 -7.73 -2.09 0.87
C LEU A 8 -7.19 -0.67 1.16
N LEU A 9 -7.69 -0.01 2.21
CA LEU A 9 -7.21 1.34 2.57
C LEU A 9 -5.72 1.34 2.92
N VAL A 10 -5.26 0.33 3.66
CA VAL A 10 -3.83 0.16 4.03
C VAL A 10 -2.96 -0.06 2.80
N GLU A 11 -3.30 -1.03 1.95
CA GLU A 11 -2.55 -1.37 0.73
C GLU A 11 -2.46 -0.21 -0.27
N THR A 12 -3.51 0.61 -0.35
CA THR A 12 -3.57 1.74 -1.29
C THR A 12 -3.08 3.06 -0.68
N GLY A 13 -2.84 3.11 0.63
CA GLY A 13 -2.48 4.32 1.36
C GLY A 13 -3.61 5.36 1.41
N LEU A 14 -4.87 4.93 1.36
CA LEU A 14 -6.03 5.81 1.45
C LEU A 14 -6.29 6.21 2.91
N SER A 15 -6.42 7.52 3.16
CA SER A 15 -6.70 8.04 4.50
C SER A 15 -8.19 8.20 4.77
N ILE A 16 -8.54 8.21 6.06
CA ILE A 16 -9.86 8.60 6.54
C ILE A 16 -9.73 9.93 7.29
N ARG A 17 -10.43 10.97 6.82
CA ARG A 17 -10.48 12.30 7.45
C ARG A 17 -11.90 12.80 7.45
N ASP A 18 -12.37 13.29 8.59
CA ASP A 18 -13.74 13.84 8.76
C ASP A 18 -14.85 12.92 8.19
N GLY A 19 -14.70 11.61 8.41
CA GLY A 19 -15.66 10.60 7.95
C GLY A 19 -15.65 10.33 6.44
N ARG A 20 -14.65 10.82 5.72
CA ARG A 20 -14.48 10.67 4.26
C ARG A 20 -13.15 10.00 3.94
N ILE A 21 -13.07 9.37 2.77
CA ILE A 21 -11.88 8.65 2.31
C ILE A 21 -11.14 9.50 1.30
N TYR A 22 -9.81 9.53 1.37
CA TYR A 22 -8.97 10.34 0.50
C TYR A 22 -7.79 9.58 -0.07
N CYS A 23 -7.52 9.80 -1.36
CA CYS A 23 -6.21 9.57 -1.96
C CYS A 23 -5.44 10.89 -1.94
N ASN A 24 -4.54 11.06 -0.97
CA ASN A 24 -3.82 12.31 -0.73
C ASN A 24 -4.80 13.49 -0.53
N GLN A 25 -4.97 14.36 -1.52
CA GLN A 25 -5.90 15.51 -1.46
C GLN A 25 -7.23 15.25 -2.18
N ILE A 26 -7.38 14.10 -2.84
CA ILE A 26 -8.53 13.78 -3.68
C ILE A 26 -9.52 12.96 -2.85
N GLU A 27 -10.73 13.47 -2.66
CA GLU A 27 -11.80 12.72 -2.00
C GLU A 27 -12.27 11.55 -2.89
N ILE A 28 -12.35 10.35 -2.31
CA ILE A 28 -12.81 9.15 -2.99
C ILE A 28 -14.21 8.79 -2.50
N PRO A 29 -15.22 8.75 -3.40
CA PRO A 29 -16.57 8.39 -3.01
C PRO A 29 -16.65 6.99 -2.42
N THR A 30 -17.38 6.83 -1.31
CA THR A 30 -17.58 5.56 -0.60
C THR A 30 -18.06 4.43 -1.52
N VAL A 31 -18.85 4.75 -2.55
CA VAL A 31 -19.37 3.75 -3.50
C VAL A 31 -18.24 3.13 -4.34
N ARG A 32 -17.19 3.90 -4.67
CA ARG A 32 -16.03 3.39 -5.42
C ARG A 32 -15.17 2.49 -4.56
N ILE A 33 -15.03 2.83 -3.28
CA ILE A 33 -14.35 1.97 -2.29
C ILE A 33 -15.12 0.66 -2.10
N ALA A 34 -16.44 0.72 -1.99
CA ALA A 34 -17.29 -0.45 -1.84
C ALA A 34 -17.15 -1.41 -3.04
N GLN A 35 -17.18 -0.86 -4.26
CA GLN A 35 -16.96 -1.61 -5.49
C GLN A 35 -15.57 -2.25 -5.54
N ALA A 36 -14.51 -1.48 -5.22
CA ALA A 36 -13.14 -1.99 -5.24
C ALA A 36 -12.90 -3.09 -4.19
N ALA A 37 -13.50 -2.95 -3.00
CA ALA A 37 -13.42 -3.94 -1.94
C ALA A 37 -14.39 -5.13 -2.12
N GLY A 38 -15.28 -5.10 -3.11
CA GLY A 38 -16.29 -6.14 -3.33
C GLY A 38 -17.33 -6.26 -2.20
N VAL A 39 -17.67 -5.15 -1.54
CA VAL A 39 -18.60 -5.12 -0.39
C VAL A 39 -19.73 -4.12 -0.59
N ASP A 40 -20.78 -4.22 0.25
CA ASP A 40 -21.84 -3.21 0.29
C ASP A 40 -21.33 -1.86 0.83
N ARG A 41 -21.91 -0.76 0.32
CA ARG A 41 -21.56 0.61 0.74
C ARG A 41 -21.71 0.82 2.26
N ARG A 42 -22.70 0.20 2.89
CA ARG A 42 -22.93 0.31 4.35
C ARG A 42 -21.78 -0.31 5.14
N THR A 43 -21.12 -1.33 4.61
CA THR A 43 -19.92 -1.93 5.22
C THR A 43 -18.79 -0.93 5.27
N VAL A 44 -18.56 -0.17 4.18
CA VAL A 44 -17.55 0.90 4.15
C VAL A 44 -17.89 2.00 5.16
N THR A 45 -19.14 2.46 5.22
CA THR A 45 -19.57 3.47 6.21
C THR A 45 -19.35 2.99 7.65
N LYS A 46 -19.67 1.73 7.96
CA LYS A 46 -19.40 1.15 9.29
C LYS A 46 -17.92 1.05 9.59
N THR A 47 -17.08 0.71 8.60
CA THR A 47 -15.61 0.70 8.78
C THR A 47 -15.09 2.09 9.10
N ILE A 48 -15.53 3.12 8.37
CA ILE A 48 -15.18 4.53 8.65
C ILE A 48 -15.55 4.88 10.09
N GLN A 49 -16.80 4.61 10.50
CA GLN A 49 -17.25 4.89 11.88
C GLN A 49 -16.42 4.14 12.92
N THR A 50 -16.11 2.87 12.67
CA THR A 50 -15.29 2.06 13.58
C THR A 50 -13.90 2.67 13.74
N VAL A 51 -13.22 3.01 12.64
CA VAL A 51 -11.90 3.64 12.65
C VAL A 51 -11.94 5.01 13.33
N SER A 52 -12.90 5.87 12.96
CA SER A 52 -13.01 7.23 13.52
C SER A 52 -13.35 7.24 15.01
N SER A 53 -14.07 6.23 15.50
CA SER A 53 -14.43 6.12 16.93
C SER A 53 -13.27 5.68 17.84
N ASN A 54 -12.24 5.05 17.27
CA ASN A 54 -11.05 4.63 18.00
C ASN A 54 -9.94 5.69 17.84
N PRO A 55 -9.47 6.33 18.93
CA PRO A 55 -8.46 7.39 18.85
C PRO A 55 -7.14 6.98 18.20
N GLU A 56 -6.67 5.75 18.43
CA GLU A 56 -5.41 5.24 17.86
C GLU A 56 -5.56 4.98 16.36
N LEU A 57 -6.62 4.27 15.96
CA LEU A 57 -6.88 4.00 14.55
C LEU A 57 -7.15 5.29 13.79
N SER A 58 -7.94 6.21 14.35
CA SER A 58 -8.21 7.51 13.75
C SER A 58 -6.92 8.28 13.48
N LYS A 59 -5.98 8.29 14.44
CA LYS A 59 -4.67 8.93 14.25
C LYS A 59 -3.86 8.27 13.13
N ILE A 60 -3.82 6.93 13.06
CA ILE A 60 -3.10 6.22 12.01
C ILE A 60 -3.71 6.52 10.63
N PHE A 61 -5.01 6.26 10.47
CA PHE A 61 -5.70 6.38 9.18
C PHE A 61 -5.79 7.83 8.69
N ALA A 62 -5.78 8.83 9.57
CA ALA A 62 -5.77 10.24 9.15
C ALA A 62 -4.44 10.68 8.51
N HIS A 63 -3.33 10.02 8.85
CA HIS A 63 -1.98 10.37 8.37
C HIS A 63 -1.48 9.44 7.25
N MET A 64 -2.26 8.43 6.87
CA MET A 64 -1.95 7.58 5.72
C MET A 64 -1.95 8.40 4.42
N ARG A 65 -1.03 8.05 3.53
CA ARG A 65 -0.92 8.67 2.21
C ARG A 65 -0.47 7.63 1.20
N SER A 66 -0.90 7.80 -0.04
CA SER A 66 -0.42 6.96 -1.13
C SER A 66 1.04 7.31 -1.41
N ALA A 67 1.89 6.29 -1.53
CA ALA A 67 3.34 6.45 -1.74
C ALA A 67 3.72 6.99 -3.13
N GLY A 68 2.74 7.12 -4.05
CA GLY A 68 2.95 7.65 -5.39
C GLY A 68 2.94 6.56 -6.47
N LEU A 69 3.52 6.88 -7.63
CA LEU A 69 3.52 6.02 -8.80
C LEU A 69 4.44 4.81 -8.63
N SER A 70 3.92 3.61 -8.87
CA SER A 70 4.77 2.44 -9.16
C SER A 70 5.26 2.50 -10.61
N LEU A 71 6.57 2.35 -10.80
CA LEU A 71 7.18 2.29 -12.12
C LEU A 71 7.07 0.90 -12.76
N ARG A 72 6.69 -0.15 -12.00
CA ARG A 72 6.71 -1.56 -12.45
C ARG A 72 6.04 -1.76 -13.82
N GLU A 73 4.80 -1.32 -13.96
CA GLU A 73 3.99 -1.52 -15.18
C GLU A 73 4.44 -0.66 -16.37
N ILE A 74 5.17 0.44 -16.11
CA ILE A 74 5.64 1.36 -17.15
C ILE A 74 7.14 1.26 -17.43
N ALA A 75 7.87 0.45 -16.67
CA ALA A 75 9.32 0.36 -16.70
C ALA A 75 9.84 0.07 -18.12
N LYS A 76 9.23 -0.91 -18.81
CA LYS A 76 9.61 -1.28 -20.18
C LYS A 76 9.45 -0.12 -21.17
N HIS A 77 8.40 0.68 -21.04
CA HIS A 77 8.17 1.84 -21.90
C HIS A 77 9.19 2.96 -21.67
N LEU A 78 9.75 3.03 -20.45
CA LEU A 78 10.80 3.98 -20.08
C LEU A 78 12.21 3.45 -20.35
N GLY A 79 12.34 2.24 -20.90
CA GLY A 79 13.63 1.59 -21.12
C GLY A 79 14.32 1.11 -19.83
N PHE A 80 13.55 0.92 -18.74
CA PHE A 80 14.05 0.40 -17.48
C PHE A 80 13.93 -1.12 -17.40
N GLY A 81 14.85 -1.75 -16.67
CA GLY A 81 14.71 -3.12 -16.20
C GLY A 81 13.90 -3.19 -14.90
N VAL A 82 13.28 -4.35 -14.65
CA VAL A 82 12.61 -4.67 -13.38
C VAL A 82 13.24 -5.94 -12.83
N VAL A 83 13.58 -5.92 -11.55
CA VAL A 83 14.07 -7.09 -10.80
C VAL A 83 13.09 -7.34 -9.67
N GLU A 84 12.52 -8.55 -9.63
CA GLU A 84 11.66 -9.03 -8.57
C GLU A 84 12.46 -10.01 -7.71
N ILE A 85 12.43 -9.81 -6.40
CA ILE A 85 13.21 -10.60 -5.45
C ILE A 85 12.20 -11.23 -4.50
N THR A 86 12.01 -12.54 -4.63
CA THR A 86 11.20 -13.33 -3.72
C THR A 86 12.13 -14.00 -2.71
N PRO A 87 12.10 -13.58 -1.43
CA PRO A 87 12.88 -14.26 -0.39
C PRO A 87 12.21 -15.59 0.00
N ASP A 88 13.02 -16.58 0.40
CA ASP A 88 12.48 -17.82 0.98
C ASP A 88 11.74 -17.56 2.31
N ASP A 89 12.18 -16.54 3.06
CA ASP A 89 11.54 -16.04 4.28
C ASP A 89 11.47 -14.50 4.23
N PRO A 90 10.26 -13.90 4.14
CA PRO A 90 10.10 -12.45 4.07
C PRO A 90 10.52 -11.72 5.35
N HIS A 91 10.66 -12.41 6.49
CA HIS A 91 11.15 -11.83 7.74
C HIS A 91 12.69 -11.78 7.84
N SER A 92 13.40 -12.34 6.86
CA SER A 92 14.85 -12.36 6.85
C SER A 92 15.46 -10.95 6.79
N VAL A 93 16.36 -10.66 7.72
CA VAL A 93 16.97 -9.33 7.83
C VAL A 93 17.98 -9.08 6.71
N GLY A 94 17.90 -7.88 6.10
CA GLY A 94 18.90 -7.39 5.16
C GLY A 94 18.70 -7.80 3.69
N ILE A 95 17.52 -8.33 3.33
CA ILE A 95 17.17 -8.67 1.93
C ILE A 95 17.43 -7.47 1.00
N LEU A 96 16.78 -6.33 1.27
CA LEU A 96 16.94 -5.12 0.46
C LEU A 96 18.38 -4.61 0.44
N ALA A 97 19.06 -4.62 1.60
CA ALA A 97 20.44 -4.13 1.71
C ALA A 97 21.41 -4.94 0.85
N LYS A 98 21.33 -6.28 0.92
CA LYS A 98 22.14 -7.19 0.10
C LYS A 98 21.85 -7.01 -1.39
N ALA A 99 20.57 -6.99 -1.76
CA ALA A 99 20.15 -6.76 -3.15
C ALA A 99 20.67 -5.43 -3.69
N SER A 100 20.51 -4.33 -2.94
CA SER A 100 20.99 -3.02 -3.36
C SER A 100 22.51 -2.94 -3.47
N THR A 101 23.23 -3.69 -2.63
CA THR A 101 24.71 -3.75 -2.66
C THR A 101 25.18 -4.41 -3.95
N LEU A 102 24.65 -5.59 -4.28
CA LEU A 102 24.99 -6.31 -5.51
C LEU A 102 24.71 -5.48 -6.77
N ILE A 103 23.54 -4.82 -6.83
CA ILE A 103 23.18 -3.95 -7.96
C ILE A 103 24.16 -2.77 -8.08
N SER A 104 24.57 -2.19 -6.94
CA SER A 104 25.51 -1.07 -6.91
C SER A 104 26.94 -1.46 -7.30
N GLU A 105 27.39 -2.66 -6.93
CA GLU A 105 28.72 -3.20 -7.32
C GLU A 105 28.84 -3.34 -8.84
N GLU A 106 27.75 -3.71 -9.52
CA GLU A 106 27.63 -3.75 -10.98
C GLU A 106 27.41 -2.37 -11.62
N LYS A 107 27.47 -1.28 -10.83
CA LYS A 107 27.28 0.12 -11.27
C LYS A 107 25.92 0.40 -11.90
N ILE A 108 24.88 -0.34 -11.49
CA ILE A 108 23.51 -0.13 -11.95
C ILE A 108 22.78 0.81 -10.97
N SER A 109 22.09 1.83 -11.51
CA SER A 109 21.31 2.77 -10.70
C SER A 109 19.93 2.22 -10.37
N ILE A 110 19.54 2.23 -9.09
CA ILE A 110 18.20 1.89 -8.63
C ILE A 110 17.31 3.14 -8.70
N ARG A 111 16.28 3.10 -9.55
CA ARG A 111 15.32 4.21 -9.72
C ARG A 111 14.18 4.18 -8.70
N GLN A 112 13.73 2.99 -8.34
CA GLN A 112 12.67 2.78 -7.38
C GLN A 112 12.88 1.41 -6.75
N ALA A 113 12.72 1.34 -5.43
CA ALA A 113 12.58 0.09 -4.69
C ALA A 113 11.18 0.08 -4.06
N ILE A 114 10.40 -0.94 -4.36
CA ILE A 114 9.10 -1.20 -3.75
C ILE A 114 9.27 -2.50 -2.97
N VAL A 115 8.80 -2.51 -1.72
CA VAL A 115 8.91 -3.65 -0.81
C VAL A 115 7.56 -3.87 -0.18
N ASP A 116 7.14 -5.12 -0.10
CA ASP A 116 5.92 -5.52 0.59
C ASP A 116 6.19 -5.65 2.10
N ASP A 117 5.17 -5.39 2.91
CA ASP A 117 5.24 -5.61 4.35
C ASP A 117 4.98 -7.10 4.65
N PRO A 118 5.92 -7.84 5.28
CA PRO A 118 5.75 -9.25 5.61
C PRO A 118 4.50 -9.54 6.45
N GLU A 119 4.05 -8.59 7.27
CA GLU A 119 2.85 -8.74 8.10
C GLU A 119 1.55 -8.64 7.27
N LEU A 120 1.60 -7.99 6.11
CA LEU A 120 0.45 -7.84 5.19
C LEU A 120 0.46 -8.86 4.05
N SER A 121 1.65 -9.31 3.65
CA SER A 121 1.91 -10.29 2.60
C SER A 121 2.82 -11.40 3.15
N PRO A 122 2.26 -12.36 3.92
CA PRO A 122 3.05 -13.39 4.59
C PRO A 122 3.47 -14.55 3.68
N GLU A 123 2.85 -14.69 2.51
CA GLU A 123 3.24 -15.68 1.51
C GLU A 123 4.22 -15.04 0.50
N PRO A 124 5.34 -15.73 0.18
CA PRO A 124 6.35 -15.26 -0.77
C PRO A 124 5.89 -15.32 -2.24
#